data_AF-A0A2J0MEW8-F1
#
_entry.id   AF-A0A2J0MEW8-F1
#
_cell.length_a   1.000
_cell.length_b   1.000
_cell.length_c   1.000
_cell.angle_alpha   90.00
_cell.angle_beta   90.00
_cell.angle_gamma   90.00
#
_symmetry.space_group_name_H-M   'P 1'
#
loop_
_entity.id
_entity.type
_entity.pdbx_description
1 polymer ?
#
loop_
_entity_poly.entity_id
_entity_poly.type
_entity_poly.pdbx_seq_one_letter_code
_entity_poly.pdbx_strand_id
1 'polypeptide(L)'
;MPKLYFSTNLRHKNYHIFNKPVSKKEFEQKRKEILSSYSNLEKAKKEFSEFKKKAIVKYAYQIKCHNTTGDYMYNCHDVKYGFDTENSKNCRYVADAESTIDCWDMNNTYYKPELNLDVMGALQTYNVKHSVYVLTSSNIEYCDSVHNCESCFGFIGLKKKKYCILNKQYSKEEYEKLKEIIIGNMKKEGVYGDFISPELSPFGYNETLAQSYIPMNEKEAKEKNFNWQDKTTGTYGKETIKEGEIPETIEDVSENPPDGRVDILKEILVCSDCKKNFRITSAELNFYKRMHIPLPHKDFECRHKERMSKRNPRKLWHRKCMKSGCNNEFETAYSPERTEIVYCEQCYNQEVY
;
A
#
# COMPACT_ATOMS: atom_id res chain seq x y z
N MET A 1 14.13 -1.36 21.44
CA MET A 1 14.37 -1.66 20.01
C MET A 1 15.81 -2.13 19.84
N PRO A 2 16.08 -3.08 18.92
CA PRO A 2 17.43 -3.58 18.65
C PRO A 2 18.30 -2.49 17.98
N LYS A 3 19.57 -2.40 18.37
CA LYS A 3 20.52 -1.42 17.82
C LYS A 3 21.28 -1.99 16.63
N LEU A 4 20.66 -1.97 15.45
CA LEU A 4 21.22 -2.48 14.20
C LEU A 4 21.08 -1.39 13.12
N TYR A 5 22.17 -1.08 12.40
CA TYR A 5 22.16 -0.20 11.24
C TYR A 5 22.61 -0.98 10.00
N PHE A 6 21.93 -0.78 8.87
CA PHE A 6 22.27 -1.36 7.56
C PHE A 6 22.70 -2.85 7.59
N SER A 7 21.98 -3.66 8.36
CA SER A 7 22.30 -5.06 8.65
C SER A 7 21.11 -5.95 8.31
N THR A 8 21.35 -7.20 7.90
CA THR A 8 20.33 -8.18 7.49
C THR A 8 20.56 -9.52 8.18
N ASN A 9 19.53 -10.36 8.28
CA ASN A 9 19.63 -11.74 8.76
C ASN A 9 20.14 -11.95 10.20
N LEU A 10 20.28 -10.88 11.00
CA LEU A 10 20.65 -10.99 12.41
C LEU A 10 19.43 -11.34 13.29
N ARG A 11 19.67 -12.16 14.32
CA ARG A 11 18.75 -12.45 15.42
C ARG A 11 19.43 -12.19 16.76
N HIS A 12 18.68 -11.58 17.68
CA HIS A 12 19.10 -11.25 19.06
C HIS A 12 20.43 -10.45 19.21
N LYS A 13 20.92 -9.82 18.13
CA LYS A 13 22.13 -8.98 18.15
C LYS A 13 21.82 -7.51 18.46
N ASN A 14 22.83 -6.79 18.96
CA ASN A 14 22.82 -5.34 19.17
C ASN A 14 24.21 -4.77 18.85
N TYR A 15 24.26 -3.48 18.54
CA TYR A 15 25.46 -2.76 18.11
C TYR A 15 26.16 -3.44 16.93
N HIS A 16 25.45 -3.57 15.81
CA HIS A 16 26.05 -4.04 14.55
C HIS A 16 25.77 -3.05 13.41
N ILE A 17 26.74 -2.92 12.50
CA ILE A 17 26.66 -2.13 11.27
C ILE A 17 27.20 -2.99 10.12
N PHE A 18 26.45 -3.13 9.02
CA PHE A 18 26.78 -4.05 7.91
C PHE A 18 27.12 -5.48 8.39
N ASN A 19 26.30 -6.00 9.31
CA ASN A 19 26.47 -7.25 10.06
C ASN A 19 27.73 -7.38 10.95
N LYS A 20 28.64 -6.40 10.96
CA LYS A 20 29.82 -6.41 11.83
C LYS A 20 29.48 -5.90 13.23
N PRO A 21 29.89 -6.57 14.32
CA PRO A 21 29.77 -6.03 15.67
C PRO A 21 30.66 -4.80 15.85
N VAL A 22 30.17 -3.80 16.58
CA VAL A 22 30.88 -2.57 16.93
C VAL A 22 30.60 -2.20 18.39
N SER A 23 31.44 -1.36 19.01
CA SER A 23 31.14 -0.83 20.34
C SER A 23 29.94 0.14 20.33
N LYS A 24 29.35 0.36 21.51
CA LYS A 24 28.31 1.39 21.71
C LYS A 24 28.77 2.80 21.27
N LYS A 25 30.06 3.12 21.41
CA LYS A 25 30.61 4.43 21.04
C LYS A 25 30.68 4.57 19.52
N GLU A 26 31.28 3.60 18.84
CA GLU A 26 31.38 3.57 17.37
C GLU A 26 29.99 3.53 16.71
N PHE A 27 29.04 2.81 17.29
CA PHE A 27 27.67 2.74 16.79
C PHE A 27 26.99 4.10 16.76
N GLU A 28 27.00 4.86 17.87
CA GLU A 28 26.38 6.19 17.90
C GLU A 28 27.19 7.23 17.09
N GLN A 29 28.51 7.08 17.00
CA GLN A 29 29.35 7.93 16.15
C GLN A 29 29.04 7.71 14.66
N LYS A 30 29.04 6.46 14.19
CA LYS A 30 28.75 6.13 12.79
C LYS A 30 27.30 6.45 12.42
N ARG A 31 26.36 6.27 13.36
CA ARG A 31 24.98 6.75 13.23
C ARG A 31 24.92 8.27 13.01
N LYS A 32 25.65 9.07 13.79
CA LYS A 32 25.72 10.53 13.58
C LYS A 32 26.34 10.88 12.23
N GLU A 33 27.42 10.21 11.84
CA GLU A 33 28.07 10.39 10.53
C GLU A 33 27.08 10.15 9.37
N ILE A 34 26.35 9.02 9.39
CA ILE A 34 25.37 8.62 8.37
C ILE A 34 24.23 9.63 8.22
N LEU A 35 23.80 10.26 9.32
CA LEU A 35 22.67 11.18 9.35
C LEU A 35 23.08 12.67 9.30
N SER A 36 24.38 12.96 9.25
CA SER A 36 24.92 14.33 9.30
C SER A 36 24.57 15.20 8.09
N SER A 37 24.34 14.60 6.91
CA SER A 37 23.89 15.32 5.73
C SER A 37 23.08 14.44 4.78
N TYR A 38 22.35 15.08 3.85
CA TYR A 38 21.60 14.40 2.78
C TYR A 38 22.54 13.52 1.93
N SER A 39 23.68 14.06 1.49
CA SER A 39 24.69 13.30 0.72
C SER A 39 25.24 12.08 1.48
N ASN A 40 25.48 12.20 2.79
CA ASN A 40 25.94 11.07 3.61
C ASN A 40 24.85 10.00 3.78
N LEU A 41 23.59 10.41 3.93
CA LEU A 41 22.44 9.51 4.01
C LEU A 41 22.20 8.76 2.69
N GLU A 42 22.25 9.44 1.54
CA GLU A 42 22.10 8.79 0.22
C GLU A 42 23.27 7.85 -0.11
N LYS A 43 24.50 8.24 0.23
CA LYS A 43 25.68 7.36 0.11
C LYS A 43 25.49 6.07 0.91
N ALA A 44 25.04 6.18 2.16
CA ALA A 44 24.84 5.03 3.04
C ALA A 44 23.62 4.17 2.64
N LYS A 45 22.54 4.78 2.12
CA LYS A 45 21.42 4.07 1.47
C LYS A 45 21.92 3.25 0.27
N LYS A 46 22.79 3.81 -0.57
CA LYS A 46 23.37 3.12 -1.74
C LYS A 46 24.26 1.94 -1.31
N GLU A 47 25.13 2.14 -0.32
CA GLU A 47 25.95 1.07 0.28
C GLU A 47 25.08 -0.06 0.85
N PHE A 48 23.99 0.27 1.56
CA PHE A 48 23.04 -0.73 2.06
C PHE A 48 22.23 -1.42 0.96
N SER A 49 21.92 -0.76 -0.15
CA SER A 49 21.28 -1.40 -1.30
C SER A 49 22.16 -2.52 -1.86
N GLU A 50 23.46 -2.27 -2.04
CA GLU A 50 24.43 -3.28 -2.47
C GLU A 50 24.63 -4.40 -1.44
N PHE A 51 24.68 -4.05 -0.14
CA PHE A 51 24.74 -5.04 0.94
C PHE A 51 23.51 -5.96 0.96
N LYS A 52 22.32 -5.39 0.83
CA LYS A 52 21.02 -6.10 0.85
C LYS A 52 20.88 -7.11 -0.28
N LYS A 53 21.63 -6.99 -1.39
CA LYS A 53 21.64 -8.00 -2.46
C LYS A 53 22.03 -9.39 -1.95
N LYS A 54 22.81 -9.48 -0.88
CA LYS A 54 23.25 -10.75 -0.24
C LYS A 54 22.32 -11.22 0.89
N ALA A 55 21.20 -10.55 1.12
CA ALA A 55 20.25 -10.93 2.17
C ALA A 55 19.54 -12.24 1.82
N ILE A 56 19.40 -13.12 2.82
CA ILE A 56 18.58 -14.33 2.74
C ILE A 56 17.14 -13.96 3.12
N VAL A 57 16.16 -14.45 2.38
CA VAL A 57 14.73 -14.14 2.57
C VAL A 57 13.89 -15.41 2.57
N LYS A 58 12.83 -15.45 3.39
CA LYS A 58 11.83 -16.53 3.35
C LYS A 58 10.93 -16.31 2.14
N TYR A 59 10.61 -17.37 1.41
CA TYR A 59 9.79 -17.28 0.19
C TYR A 59 8.46 -16.53 0.38
N ALA A 60 7.79 -16.72 1.52
CA ALA A 60 6.60 -15.98 1.93
C ALA A 60 6.45 -16.01 3.47
N TYR A 61 5.91 -14.94 4.04
CA TYR A 61 5.56 -14.79 5.46
C TYR A 61 4.16 -15.35 5.75
N GLN A 62 4.01 -16.67 5.59
CA GLN A 62 2.79 -17.41 5.94
C GLN A 62 2.94 -18.10 7.31
N ILE A 63 1.87 -18.15 8.11
CA ILE A 63 1.82 -18.78 9.44
C ILE A 63 0.46 -19.47 9.64
N LYS A 64 0.44 -20.79 9.95
CA LYS A 64 -0.80 -21.60 10.02
C LYS A 64 -1.65 -21.53 8.74
N CYS A 65 -1.01 -21.34 7.59
CA CYS A 65 -1.70 -21.30 6.30
C CYS A 65 -1.63 -22.66 5.61
N HIS A 66 -2.71 -23.07 4.95
CA HIS A 66 -2.85 -24.37 4.31
C HIS A 66 -3.33 -24.22 2.87
N ASN A 67 -2.54 -24.71 1.91
CA ASN A 67 -2.84 -24.67 0.46
C ASN A 67 -3.12 -23.24 -0.08
N THR A 68 -2.47 -22.24 0.50
CA THR A 68 -2.63 -20.81 0.17
C THR A 68 -1.50 -20.27 -0.70
N THR A 69 -1.77 -19.16 -1.39
CA THR A 69 -0.75 -18.39 -2.14
C THR A 69 -0.85 -16.91 -1.82
N GLY A 70 0.29 -16.28 -1.53
CA GLY A 70 0.34 -14.93 -0.96
C GLY A 70 1.56 -14.66 -0.08
N ASP A 71 1.63 -13.47 0.51
CA ASP A 71 2.65 -13.05 1.49
C ASP A 71 1.97 -12.38 2.71
N TYR A 72 2.66 -12.34 3.85
CA TYR A 72 2.15 -11.79 5.14
C TYR A 72 0.73 -12.26 5.52
N MET A 73 0.53 -13.58 5.67
CA MET A 73 -0.78 -14.19 6.00
C MET A 73 -0.75 -15.02 7.29
N TYR A 74 -1.89 -15.09 8.00
CA TYR A 74 -2.07 -15.91 9.20
C TYR A 74 -3.42 -16.66 9.26
N ASN A 75 -3.39 -17.96 9.58
CA ASN A 75 -4.59 -18.79 9.81
C ASN A 75 -5.55 -18.84 8.60
N CYS A 76 -5.00 -19.05 7.40
CA CYS A 76 -5.71 -19.01 6.12
C CYS A 76 -5.80 -20.38 5.44
N HIS A 77 -6.86 -20.62 4.66
CA HIS A 77 -7.03 -21.86 3.88
C HIS A 77 -7.40 -21.56 2.42
N ASP A 78 -6.76 -22.24 1.48
CA ASP A 78 -7.11 -22.36 0.04
C ASP A 78 -7.12 -21.07 -0.83
N VAL A 79 -6.82 -19.88 -0.30
CA VAL A 79 -6.91 -18.60 -1.04
C VAL A 79 -5.77 -18.34 -2.04
N LYS A 80 -6.15 -17.72 -3.17
CA LYS A 80 -5.37 -17.38 -4.37
C LYS A 80 -5.82 -16.00 -4.85
N TYR A 81 -5.14 -14.87 -4.63
CA TYR A 81 -3.76 -14.61 -4.18
C TYR A 81 -3.69 -13.48 -3.13
N GLY A 82 -3.59 -13.82 -1.84
CA GLY A 82 -3.70 -12.88 -0.70
C GLY A 82 -2.44 -12.06 -0.38
N PHE A 83 -2.56 -10.78 -0.02
CA PHE A 83 -1.42 -9.89 0.30
C PHE A 83 -1.79 -8.62 1.10
N ASP A 84 -2.37 -8.68 2.30
CA ASP A 84 -1.86 -9.36 3.50
C ASP A 84 -3.10 -9.67 4.39
N THR A 85 -3.35 -10.92 4.81
CA THR A 85 -4.66 -11.31 5.39
C THR A 85 -4.64 -12.32 6.54
N GLU A 86 -5.64 -12.22 7.42
CA GLU A 86 -5.74 -13.03 8.63
C GLU A 86 -7.18 -13.58 8.87
N ASN A 87 -7.28 -14.83 9.36
CA ASN A 87 -8.54 -15.56 9.62
C ASN A 87 -9.47 -15.74 8.39
N SER A 88 -8.93 -16.08 7.22
CA SER A 88 -9.68 -16.07 5.94
C SER A 88 -9.63 -17.40 5.15
N LYS A 89 -10.74 -17.73 4.46
CA LYS A 89 -10.96 -18.94 3.64
C LYS A 89 -12.05 -18.67 2.58
N ASN A 90 -12.37 -19.56 1.65
CA ASN A 90 -11.49 -20.44 0.90
C ASN A 90 -10.96 -19.72 -0.38
N CYS A 91 -11.52 -18.55 -0.74
CA CYS A 91 -11.18 -17.75 -1.93
C CYS A 91 -11.63 -16.29 -1.74
N ARG A 92 -11.35 -15.29 -2.59
CA ARG A 92 -10.26 -14.97 -3.56
C ARG A 92 -10.48 -13.52 -4.03
N TYR A 93 -9.57 -12.83 -4.70
CA TYR A 93 -8.12 -13.03 -4.68
C TYR A 93 -7.53 -12.30 -3.47
N VAL A 94 -8.13 -11.16 -3.09
CA VAL A 94 -7.98 -10.43 -1.81
C VAL A 94 -6.66 -9.69 -1.62
N ALA A 95 -6.71 -8.39 -1.30
CA ALA A 95 -5.67 -7.72 -0.50
C ALA A 95 -6.12 -6.30 -0.08
N ASP A 96 -6.50 -6.01 1.18
CA ASP A 96 -6.21 -6.72 2.44
C ASP A 96 -7.46 -7.33 3.12
N ALA A 97 -7.29 -8.09 4.22
CA ALA A 97 -8.43 -8.56 5.02
C ALA A 97 -8.07 -9.02 6.45
N GLU A 98 -8.93 -8.73 7.43
CA GLU A 98 -8.98 -9.50 8.70
C GLU A 98 -10.41 -9.84 9.10
N SER A 99 -11.03 -10.69 8.30
CA SER A 99 -11.88 -11.83 8.73
C SER A 99 -12.11 -12.85 7.58
N THR A 100 -12.45 -13.58 6.48
CA THR A 100 -13.35 -13.49 5.29
C THR A 100 -13.62 -14.92 4.86
N ILE A 101 -14.89 -15.30 4.77
CA ILE A 101 -15.36 -16.61 4.29
C ILE A 101 -16.74 -16.35 3.68
N ASP A 102 -17.06 -16.61 2.41
CA ASP A 102 -16.25 -16.98 1.23
C ASP A 102 -16.36 -15.87 0.17
N CYS A 103 -15.33 -15.59 -0.64
CA CYS A 103 -15.18 -14.31 -1.34
C CYS A 103 -14.81 -14.38 -2.85
N TRP A 104 -15.21 -13.39 -3.67
CA TRP A 104 -14.61 -13.02 -4.99
C TRP A 104 -15.12 -11.66 -5.56
N ASP A 105 -14.42 -10.52 -5.56
CA ASP A 105 -13.10 -10.15 -5.03
C ASP A 105 -13.21 -8.95 -4.05
N MET A 106 -12.09 -8.56 -3.44
CA MET A 106 -12.12 -7.87 -2.15
C MET A 106 -11.01 -6.84 -1.91
N ASN A 107 -11.44 -5.67 -1.43
CA ASN A 107 -10.66 -4.44 -1.28
C ASN A 107 -9.50 -4.47 -0.29
N ASN A 108 -9.83 -4.91 0.93
CA ASN A 108 -9.58 -4.33 2.27
C ASN A 108 -10.90 -4.57 3.05
N THR A 109 -10.99 -5.60 3.90
CA THR A 109 -12.23 -5.93 4.64
C THR A 109 -11.94 -6.47 6.06
N TYR A 110 -12.69 -6.06 7.09
CA TYR A 110 -12.26 -6.33 8.47
C TYR A 110 -13.41 -6.65 9.46
N TYR A 111 -13.16 -7.63 10.35
CA TYR A 111 -13.87 -7.97 11.60
C TYR A 111 -15.40 -7.72 11.61
N LYS A 112 -16.27 -8.44 10.87
CA LYS A 112 -16.32 -9.90 10.65
C LYS A 112 -17.06 -10.33 9.33
N PRO A 113 -16.61 -9.97 8.11
CA PRO A 113 -17.49 -10.01 6.93
C PRO A 113 -17.57 -11.37 6.22
N GLU A 114 -18.61 -12.12 6.56
CA GLU A 114 -19.09 -13.36 5.93
C GLU A 114 -19.54 -13.16 4.45
N LEU A 115 -19.86 -14.25 3.73
CA LEU A 115 -19.81 -14.44 2.26
C LEU A 115 -20.06 -13.22 1.33
N ASN A 116 -19.20 -13.09 0.30
CA ASN A 116 -19.04 -11.90 -0.53
C ASN A 116 -18.77 -12.21 -2.02
N LEU A 117 -19.16 -11.30 -2.90
CA LEU A 117 -18.43 -10.98 -4.14
C LEU A 117 -18.41 -9.44 -4.32
N ASP A 118 -17.50 -8.92 -5.14
CA ASP A 118 -17.46 -7.51 -5.58
C ASP A 118 -17.46 -6.42 -4.49
N VAL A 119 -16.27 -6.13 -3.92
CA VAL A 119 -16.13 -5.16 -2.81
C VAL A 119 -14.90 -4.25 -2.95
N MET A 120 -15.11 -2.93 -3.03
CA MET A 120 -14.10 -1.88 -2.75
C MET A 120 -14.26 -1.26 -1.33
N GLY A 121 -14.58 -2.08 -0.32
CA GLY A 121 -14.27 -1.81 1.11
C GLY A 121 -15.39 -2.14 2.07
N ALA A 122 -15.11 -2.89 3.15
CA ALA A 122 -16.15 -3.30 4.09
C ALA A 122 -15.73 -3.44 5.56
N LEU A 123 -16.64 -3.02 6.43
CA LEU A 123 -16.84 -3.51 7.80
C LEU A 123 -18.38 -3.59 7.99
N GLN A 124 -18.98 -4.59 8.63
CA GLN A 124 -18.46 -5.75 9.36
C GLN A 124 -19.16 -7.06 8.93
N THR A 125 -19.86 -7.06 7.79
CA THR A 125 -21.18 -7.71 7.65
C THR A 125 -21.33 -8.70 6.50
N TYR A 126 -21.97 -9.83 6.81
CA TYR A 126 -22.82 -10.63 5.91
C TYR A 126 -23.92 -9.75 5.28
N ASN A 127 -24.30 -9.85 4.01
CA ASN A 127 -23.81 -10.64 2.86
C ASN A 127 -23.72 -9.66 1.66
N VAL A 128 -22.74 -9.82 0.75
CA VAL A 128 -22.34 -8.69 -0.12
C VAL A 128 -22.19 -9.03 -1.61
N LYS A 129 -22.86 -8.23 -2.46
CA LYS A 129 -22.69 -8.03 -3.92
C LYS A 129 -23.48 -6.77 -4.33
N HIS A 130 -23.01 -5.75 -5.05
CA HIS A 130 -21.66 -5.29 -5.44
C HIS A 130 -21.44 -3.90 -4.80
N SER A 131 -20.21 -3.52 -4.43
CA SER A 131 -20.04 -2.37 -3.51
C SER A 131 -18.73 -1.58 -3.59
N VAL A 132 -18.80 -0.31 -3.17
CA VAL A 132 -17.66 0.56 -2.84
C VAL A 132 -17.86 1.13 -1.42
N TYR A 133 -16.84 1.00 -0.55
CA TYR A 133 -16.77 1.50 0.84
C TYR A 133 -18.08 1.52 1.66
N VAL A 134 -18.45 0.35 2.23
CA VAL A 134 -19.65 0.14 3.07
C VAL A 134 -19.27 -0.05 4.55
N LEU A 135 -19.77 0.83 5.43
CA LEU A 135 -19.55 0.77 6.88
C LEU A 135 -20.77 1.33 7.66
N THR A 136 -21.71 0.56 8.18
CA THR A 136 -21.91 -0.90 8.20
C THR A 136 -23.38 -1.16 7.87
N SER A 137 -23.71 -2.11 7.00
CA SER A 137 -25.05 -2.25 6.38
C SER A 137 -25.30 -3.69 5.89
N SER A 138 -26.55 -4.04 5.55
CA SER A 138 -26.92 -5.36 4.97
C SER A 138 -27.85 -5.23 3.76
N ASN A 139 -27.86 -6.22 2.87
CA ASN A 139 -28.71 -6.27 1.66
C ASN A 139 -28.56 -5.02 0.77
N ILE A 140 -27.34 -4.76 0.29
CA ILE A 140 -26.94 -3.57 -0.47
C ILE A 140 -26.40 -3.98 -1.85
N GLU A 141 -26.94 -3.42 -2.93
CA GLU A 141 -26.54 -3.70 -4.33
C GLU A 141 -26.20 -2.41 -5.11
N TYR A 142 -25.03 -2.33 -5.75
CA TYR A 142 -24.56 -1.19 -6.55
C TYR A 142 -24.66 0.15 -5.81
N CYS A 143 -24.08 0.24 -4.61
CA CYS A 143 -24.14 1.45 -3.76
C CYS A 143 -22.76 1.91 -3.29
N ASP A 144 -22.65 3.21 -2.97
CA ASP A 144 -21.45 3.89 -2.50
C ASP A 144 -21.76 4.73 -1.23
N SER A 145 -20.84 4.71 -0.27
CA SER A 145 -20.81 5.64 0.88
C SER A 145 -22.09 5.61 1.73
N VAL A 146 -22.59 4.40 2.03
CA VAL A 146 -23.81 4.16 2.83
C VAL A 146 -23.52 3.65 4.24
N HIS A 147 -24.27 4.15 5.23
CA HIS A 147 -24.03 3.85 6.65
C HIS A 147 -25.30 3.44 7.42
N ASN A 148 -25.34 2.25 8.01
CA ASN A 148 -26.48 1.72 8.76
C ASN A 148 -27.77 1.66 7.90
N CYS A 149 -27.63 1.18 6.66
CA CYS A 149 -28.74 1.04 5.72
C CYS A 149 -29.10 -0.44 5.50
N GLU A 150 -30.30 -0.69 4.98
CA GLU A 150 -30.83 -2.04 4.71
C GLU A 150 -31.70 -2.01 3.45
N SER A 151 -31.53 -2.96 2.54
CA SER A 151 -32.35 -3.07 1.31
C SER A 151 -32.32 -1.79 0.46
N CYS A 152 -31.16 -1.54 -0.17
CA CYS A 152 -30.94 -0.41 -1.08
C CYS A 152 -30.33 -0.85 -2.41
N PHE A 153 -30.67 -0.14 -3.50
CA PHE A 153 -30.17 -0.39 -4.85
C PHE A 153 -29.77 0.91 -5.56
N GLY A 154 -28.60 0.96 -6.21
CA GLY A 154 -28.18 2.10 -7.04
C GLY A 154 -28.06 3.42 -6.25
N PHE A 155 -27.45 3.39 -5.06
CA PHE A 155 -27.63 4.42 -4.04
C PHE A 155 -26.30 5.09 -3.63
N ILE A 156 -26.30 6.43 -3.45
CA ILE A 156 -25.12 7.18 -2.98
C ILE A 156 -25.44 8.03 -1.74
N GLY A 157 -24.66 7.85 -0.66
CA GLY A 157 -24.40 8.91 0.33
C GLY A 157 -25.40 9.16 1.47
N LEU A 158 -26.28 8.22 1.84
CA LEU A 158 -27.19 8.37 3.01
C LEU A 158 -26.86 7.47 4.22
N LYS A 159 -27.49 7.83 5.34
CA LYS A 159 -27.36 7.15 6.65
C LYS A 159 -28.75 6.76 7.18
N LYS A 160 -28.86 5.58 7.82
CA LYS A 160 -30.09 5.11 8.51
C LYS A 160 -31.35 5.07 7.62
N LYS A 161 -31.28 4.43 6.46
CA LYS A 161 -32.40 4.30 5.50
C LYS A 161 -32.71 2.85 5.13
N LYS A 162 -33.97 2.62 4.71
CA LYS A 162 -34.46 1.33 4.22
C LYS A 162 -35.34 1.50 2.99
N TYR A 163 -35.35 0.52 2.08
CA TYR A 163 -36.21 0.43 0.90
C TYR A 163 -36.02 1.63 -0.05
N CYS A 164 -34.81 1.72 -0.62
CA CYS A 164 -34.41 2.86 -1.44
C CYS A 164 -33.84 2.47 -2.81
N ILE A 165 -34.21 3.23 -3.84
CA ILE A 165 -33.71 3.13 -5.21
C ILE A 165 -33.37 4.54 -5.70
N LEU A 166 -32.18 4.73 -6.30
CA LEU A 166 -31.75 6.00 -6.93
C LEU A 166 -32.05 7.24 -6.07
N ASN A 167 -31.59 7.23 -4.82
CA ASN A 167 -31.78 8.28 -3.82
C ASN A 167 -33.23 8.63 -3.40
N LYS A 168 -34.23 7.85 -3.82
CA LYS A 168 -35.63 7.92 -3.35
C LYS A 168 -35.98 6.73 -2.43
N GLN A 169 -36.81 6.98 -1.42
CA GLN A 169 -37.37 5.97 -0.49
C GLN A 169 -38.82 5.62 -0.88
N TYR A 170 -39.21 4.37 -0.65
CA TYR A 170 -40.48 3.77 -1.09
C TYR A 170 -41.17 2.96 0.03
N SER A 171 -42.38 2.46 -0.21
CA SER A 171 -42.90 1.31 0.53
C SER A 171 -42.05 0.06 0.25
N LYS A 172 -42.17 -0.98 1.08
CA LYS A 172 -41.47 -2.25 0.85
C LYS A 172 -41.94 -2.90 -0.45
N GLU A 173 -43.24 -2.91 -0.68
CA GLU A 173 -43.94 -3.55 -1.79
C GLU A 173 -43.64 -2.84 -3.12
N GLU A 174 -43.58 -1.50 -3.09
CA GLU A 174 -43.09 -0.68 -4.21
C GLU A 174 -41.62 -0.96 -4.53
N TYR A 175 -40.77 -1.01 -3.50
CA TYR A 175 -39.33 -1.27 -3.63
C TYR A 175 -39.05 -2.65 -4.25
N GLU A 176 -39.69 -3.71 -3.75
CA GLU A 176 -39.52 -5.07 -4.26
C GLU A 176 -39.91 -5.17 -5.73
N LYS A 177 -41.10 -4.65 -6.10
CA LYS A 177 -41.59 -4.61 -7.48
C LYS A 177 -40.68 -3.80 -8.42
N LEU A 178 -40.19 -2.64 -7.99
CA LEU A 178 -39.28 -1.81 -8.80
C LEU A 178 -37.91 -2.47 -8.98
N LYS A 179 -37.37 -3.09 -7.92
CA LYS A 179 -36.09 -3.82 -7.99
C LYS A 179 -36.15 -4.98 -8.98
N GLU A 180 -37.23 -5.77 -8.99
CA GLU A 180 -37.41 -6.86 -9.96
C GLU A 180 -37.40 -6.37 -11.41
N ILE A 181 -38.06 -5.24 -11.70
CA ILE A 181 -38.10 -4.64 -13.05
C ILE A 181 -36.70 -4.18 -13.47
N ILE A 182 -35.96 -3.51 -12.58
CA ILE A 182 -34.59 -3.02 -12.86
C ILE A 182 -33.64 -4.19 -13.14
N ILE A 183 -33.62 -5.20 -12.26
CA ILE A 183 -32.81 -6.42 -12.44
C ILE A 183 -33.23 -7.17 -13.71
N GLY A 184 -34.52 -7.21 -14.02
CA GLY A 184 -35.05 -7.82 -15.23
C GLY A 184 -34.62 -7.13 -16.53
N ASN A 185 -34.25 -5.85 -16.50
CA ASN A 185 -33.69 -5.13 -17.64
C ASN A 185 -32.17 -5.27 -17.72
N MET A 186 -31.46 -5.05 -16.60
CA MET A 186 -30.00 -5.24 -16.53
C MET A 186 -29.55 -6.66 -16.94
N LYS A 187 -30.39 -7.69 -16.70
CA LYS A 187 -30.16 -9.07 -17.19
C LYS A 187 -30.32 -9.24 -18.71
N LYS A 188 -31.19 -8.47 -19.37
CA LYS A 188 -31.33 -8.47 -20.84
C LYS A 188 -30.17 -7.73 -21.50
N GLU A 189 -29.68 -6.68 -20.84
CA GLU A 189 -28.55 -5.85 -21.24
C GLU A 189 -27.19 -6.51 -20.97
N GLY A 190 -27.16 -7.61 -20.18
CA GLY A 190 -25.94 -8.33 -19.82
C GLY A 190 -25.11 -7.69 -18.70
N VAL A 191 -25.59 -6.60 -18.09
CA VAL A 191 -24.86 -5.79 -17.08
C VAL A 191 -25.20 -6.17 -15.63
N TYR A 192 -26.10 -7.12 -15.39
CA TYR A 192 -26.36 -7.66 -14.05
C TYR A 192 -25.43 -8.85 -13.75
N GLY A 193 -24.37 -8.62 -12.99
CA GLY A 193 -23.51 -9.71 -12.49
C GLY A 193 -22.10 -9.28 -12.06
N ASP A 194 -21.60 -8.19 -12.65
CA ASP A 194 -20.23 -7.70 -12.50
C ASP A 194 -20.13 -6.40 -11.68
N PHE A 195 -18.89 -6.04 -11.29
CA PHE A 195 -18.56 -4.79 -10.61
C PHE A 195 -19.04 -3.54 -11.37
N ILE A 196 -19.08 -2.40 -10.67
CA ILE A 196 -19.37 -1.09 -11.26
C ILE A 196 -18.33 -0.81 -12.38
N SER A 197 -18.80 -0.50 -13.58
CA SER A 197 -17.94 -0.31 -14.77
C SER A 197 -16.85 0.75 -14.51
N PRO A 198 -15.59 0.53 -14.92
CA PRO A 198 -14.48 1.46 -14.66
C PRO A 198 -14.65 2.83 -15.32
N GLU A 199 -15.49 2.95 -16.35
CA GLU A 199 -15.85 4.22 -16.98
C GLU A 199 -16.66 5.15 -16.04
N LEU A 200 -17.36 4.57 -15.05
CA LEU A 200 -18.12 5.28 -14.03
C LEU A 200 -17.23 5.75 -12.85
N SER A 201 -15.93 5.44 -12.87
CA SER A 201 -14.98 5.94 -11.88
C SER A 201 -14.86 7.46 -11.97
N PRO A 202 -15.10 8.22 -10.88
CA PRO A 202 -14.88 9.67 -10.85
C PRO A 202 -13.39 10.06 -10.87
N PHE A 203 -12.48 9.07 -10.89
CA PHE A 203 -11.03 9.24 -10.91
C PHE A 203 -10.40 8.52 -12.11
N GLY A 204 -9.35 9.12 -12.68
CA GLY A 204 -8.48 8.46 -13.67
C GLY A 204 -7.58 7.40 -13.04
N TYR A 205 -7.27 6.33 -13.77
CA TYR A 205 -6.48 5.19 -13.27
C TYR A 205 -5.17 5.63 -12.60
N ASN A 206 -4.47 6.55 -13.25
CA ASN A 206 -3.17 7.08 -12.88
C ASN A 206 -3.14 7.98 -11.62
N GLU A 207 -4.30 8.45 -11.15
CA GLU A 207 -4.42 9.20 -9.88
C GLU A 207 -4.96 8.32 -8.72
N THR A 208 -5.34 7.07 -8.99
CA THR A 208 -5.76 6.11 -7.94
C THR A 208 -4.59 5.32 -7.34
N LEU A 209 -4.86 4.63 -6.23
CA LEU A 209 -3.94 3.64 -5.66
C LEU A 209 -3.63 2.47 -6.61
N ALA A 210 -4.48 2.19 -7.62
CA ALA A 210 -4.26 1.09 -8.55
C ALA A 210 -2.92 1.26 -9.31
N GLN A 211 -2.61 2.46 -9.78
CA GLN A 211 -1.34 2.80 -10.44
C GLN A 211 -0.10 2.58 -9.55
N SER A 212 -0.26 2.53 -8.23
CA SER A 212 0.84 2.25 -7.28
C SER A 212 1.10 0.76 -7.07
N TYR A 213 0.12 -0.11 -7.36
CA TYR A 213 0.24 -1.57 -7.23
C TYR A 213 0.38 -2.28 -8.58
N ILE A 214 -0.32 -1.80 -9.60
CA ILE A 214 -0.36 -2.31 -10.98
C ILE A 214 -0.19 -1.11 -11.92
N PRO A 215 1.04 -0.58 -12.09
CA PRO A 215 1.25 0.57 -12.97
C PRO A 215 0.93 0.21 -14.43
N MET A 216 0.05 0.99 -15.05
CA MET A 216 -0.30 0.90 -16.47
C MET A 216 0.03 2.21 -17.20
N ASN A 217 0.17 2.14 -18.52
CA ASN A 217 0.17 3.33 -19.38
C ASN A 217 -1.25 3.65 -19.91
N GLU A 218 -1.41 4.83 -20.49
CA GLU A 218 -2.69 5.34 -20.98
C GLU A 218 -3.40 4.39 -21.96
N LYS A 219 -2.65 3.74 -22.86
CA LYS A 219 -3.20 2.79 -23.84
C LYS A 219 -3.73 1.53 -23.15
N GLU A 220 -2.94 0.96 -22.24
CA GLU A 220 -3.34 -0.22 -21.45
C GLU A 220 -4.56 0.06 -20.55
N ALA A 221 -4.67 1.28 -20.04
CA ALA A 221 -5.82 1.73 -19.25
C ALA A 221 -7.09 1.89 -20.11
N LYS A 222 -6.97 2.55 -21.28
CA LYS A 222 -8.09 2.75 -22.22
C LYS A 222 -8.54 1.45 -22.87
N GLU A 223 -7.65 0.50 -23.13
CA GLU A 223 -7.96 -0.88 -23.56
C GLU A 223 -8.74 -1.70 -22.49
N LYS A 224 -8.90 -1.15 -21.28
CA LYS A 224 -9.64 -1.73 -20.15
C LYS A 224 -10.80 -0.85 -19.68
N ASN A 225 -11.20 0.13 -20.49
CA ASN A 225 -12.24 1.12 -20.19
C ASN A 225 -12.00 1.94 -18.91
N PHE A 226 -10.75 2.07 -18.44
CA PHE A 226 -10.43 2.99 -17.35
C PHE A 226 -10.31 4.43 -17.85
N ASN A 227 -10.90 5.35 -17.09
CA ASN A 227 -10.64 6.79 -17.24
C ASN A 227 -9.15 7.11 -17.00
N TRP A 228 -8.66 8.21 -17.57
CA TRP A 228 -7.26 8.66 -17.42
C TRP A 228 -7.22 10.16 -17.16
N GLN A 229 -6.31 10.59 -16.28
CA GLN A 229 -6.12 11.99 -15.89
C GLN A 229 -4.94 12.61 -16.65
N ASP A 230 -5.22 13.46 -17.62
CA ASP A 230 -4.19 14.22 -18.36
C ASP A 230 -3.62 15.41 -17.57
N LYS A 231 -4.35 15.88 -16.54
CA LYS A 231 -3.96 17.06 -15.75
C LYS A 231 -2.96 16.68 -14.66
N THR A 232 -1.72 17.15 -14.79
CA THR A 232 -0.70 16.99 -13.76
C THR A 232 -1.11 17.70 -12.46
N THR A 233 -1.16 16.97 -11.36
CA THR A 233 -1.38 17.54 -10.03
C THR A 233 -0.11 18.25 -9.52
N GLY A 234 -0.28 19.38 -8.84
CA GLY A 234 0.83 20.09 -8.17
C GLY A 234 1.28 21.38 -8.85
N THR A 235 2.21 22.07 -8.18
CA THR A 235 2.78 23.36 -8.61
C THR A 235 4.17 23.15 -9.18
N TYR A 236 4.57 23.94 -10.18
CA TYR A 236 5.88 23.86 -10.85
C TYR A 236 6.43 25.27 -11.14
N GLY A 237 7.76 25.43 -11.10
CA GLY A 237 8.42 26.70 -11.42
C GLY A 237 8.11 27.85 -10.45
N LYS A 238 7.77 27.54 -9.20
CA LYS A 238 7.51 28.48 -8.10
C LYS A 238 8.44 28.30 -6.90
N GLU A 239 9.48 27.48 -7.04
CA GLU A 239 10.50 27.29 -6.01
C GLU A 239 11.33 28.57 -5.79
N THR A 240 11.50 28.92 -4.52
CA THR A 240 12.35 30.01 -4.04
C THR A 240 13.76 29.53 -3.70
N ILE A 241 13.89 28.26 -3.28
CA ILE A 241 15.15 27.51 -3.18
C ILE A 241 15.26 26.59 -4.41
N LYS A 242 16.34 26.68 -5.19
CA LYS A 242 16.54 25.84 -6.38
C LYS A 242 17.04 24.43 -6.04
N GLU A 243 17.00 23.55 -7.04
CA GLU A 243 17.55 22.20 -6.91
C GLU A 243 19.06 22.26 -6.67
N GLY A 244 19.52 21.67 -5.57
CA GLY A 244 20.92 21.78 -5.09
C GLY A 244 21.16 22.90 -4.08
N GLU A 245 20.21 23.81 -3.86
CA GLU A 245 20.26 24.85 -2.81
C GLU A 245 19.54 24.44 -1.51
N ILE A 246 18.88 23.27 -1.51
CA ILE A 246 18.24 22.71 -0.29
C ILE A 246 19.34 22.37 0.73
N PRO A 247 19.24 22.83 2.00
CA PRO A 247 20.31 22.63 2.99
C PRO A 247 20.67 21.16 3.22
N GLU A 248 21.96 20.86 3.04
CA GLU A 248 22.51 19.50 3.19
C GLU A 248 22.43 18.98 4.64
N THR A 249 22.57 19.83 5.66
CA THR A 249 22.45 19.46 7.08
C THR A 249 21.14 19.97 7.68
N ILE A 250 20.74 19.45 8.84
CA ILE A 250 19.54 19.94 9.57
C ILE A 250 19.88 21.04 10.59
N GLU A 251 21.15 21.12 10.99
CA GLU A 251 21.71 22.14 11.87
C GLU A 251 21.79 23.53 11.19
N ASP A 252 21.97 23.59 9.87
CA ASP A 252 21.93 24.85 9.11
C ASP A 252 20.52 25.45 9.02
N VAL A 253 19.48 24.61 9.18
CA VAL A 253 18.08 24.96 8.91
C VAL A 253 17.47 25.74 10.07
N SER A 254 17.19 27.02 9.86
CA SER A 254 16.58 27.89 10.86
C SER A 254 15.07 28.05 10.68
N GLU A 255 14.37 28.40 11.77
CA GLU A 255 12.97 28.84 11.79
C GLU A 255 12.99 30.25 12.39
N ASN A 256 12.43 31.23 11.69
CA ASN A 256 12.57 32.67 12.00
C ASN A 256 13.99 33.11 12.44
N PRO A 257 15.05 32.83 11.63
CA PRO A 257 16.43 33.26 11.94
C PRO A 257 16.54 34.78 12.15
N PRO A 258 17.17 35.25 13.25
CA PRO A 258 17.38 36.67 13.50
C PRO A 258 18.53 37.29 12.69
N ASP A 259 19.30 36.45 11.98
CA ASP A 259 20.54 36.80 11.27
C ASP A 259 20.37 36.88 9.73
N GLY A 260 19.13 36.89 9.24
CA GLY A 260 18.83 37.03 7.81
C GLY A 260 19.06 35.76 6.97
N ARG A 261 19.35 34.61 7.60
CA ARG A 261 19.34 33.31 6.91
C ARG A 261 17.93 32.96 6.39
N VAL A 262 17.87 31.98 5.51
CA VAL A 262 16.63 31.50 4.89
C VAL A 262 15.74 30.80 5.91
N ASP A 263 14.47 31.20 6.00
CA ASP A 263 13.46 30.57 6.86
C ASP A 263 12.70 29.51 6.08
N ILE A 264 13.12 28.26 6.21
CA ILE A 264 12.64 27.11 5.41
C ILE A 264 11.11 26.95 5.41
N LEU A 265 10.42 27.47 6.42
CA LEU A 265 8.96 27.39 6.53
C LEU A 265 8.25 28.40 5.63
N LYS A 266 8.90 29.51 5.28
CA LYS A 266 8.40 30.52 4.34
C LYS A 266 8.66 30.10 2.88
N GLU A 267 9.71 29.32 2.65
CA GLU A 267 10.17 28.91 1.32
C GLU A 267 9.28 27.88 0.59
N ILE A 268 9.58 27.74 -0.70
CA ILE A 268 9.05 26.74 -1.63
C ILE A 268 10.25 25.98 -2.22
N LEU A 269 10.28 24.66 -1.99
CA LEU A 269 11.30 23.74 -2.48
C LEU A 269 10.90 23.12 -3.82
N VAL A 270 11.84 22.49 -4.52
CA VAL A 270 11.61 21.67 -5.72
C VAL A 270 12.05 20.23 -5.49
N CYS A 271 11.23 19.25 -5.91
CA CYS A 271 11.56 17.83 -5.83
C CYS A 271 12.58 17.45 -6.89
N SER A 272 13.68 16.79 -6.51
CA SER A 272 14.71 16.35 -7.44
C SER A 272 14.23 15.31 -8.47
N ASP A 273 13.26 14.45 -8.12
CA ASP A 273 12.71 13.45 -9.05
C ASP A 273 11.69 14.07 -10.02
N CYS A 274 10.58 14.61 -9.51
CA CYS A 274 9.40 14.96 -10.31
C CYS A 274 9.27 16.44 -10.65
N LYS A 275 10.18 17.28 -10.12
CA LYS A 275 10.18 18.75 -10.23
C LYS A 275 8.91 19.47 -9.71
N LYS A 276 7.99 18.77 -9.04
CA LYS A 276 6.89 19.39 -8.27
C LYS A 276 7.48 20.26 -7.16
N ASN A 277 6.85 21.40 -6.93
CA ASN A 277 7.15 22.25 -5.79
C ASN A 277 6.47 21.72 -4.51
N PHE A 278 7.17 21.82 -3.38
CA PHE A 278 6.63 21.43 -2.07
C PHE A 278 7.16 22.35 -0.96
N ARG A 279 6.61 22.23 0.26
CA ARG A 279 7.01 23.01 1.43
C ARG A 279 7.20 22.09 2.64
N ILE A 280 7.95 22.55 3.64
CA ILE A 280 8.12 21.86 4.92
C ILE A 280 7.20 22.49 5.96
N THR A 281 6.45 21.67 6.70
CA THR A 281 5.63 22.15 7.84
C THR A 281 6.46 22.29 9.12
N SER A 282 6.07 23.15 10.07
CA SER A 282 6.74 23.24 11.38
C SER A 282 6.76 21.91 12.13
N ALA A 283 5.73 21.08 11.97
CA ALA A 283 5.66 19.74 12.56
C ALA A 283 6.70 18.78 11.96
N GLU A 284 6.88 18.82 10.64
CA GLU A 284 7.96 18.10 9.95
C GLU A 284 9.34 18.62 10.34
N LEU A 285 9.57 19.94 10.33
CA LEU A 285 10.85 20.54 10.71
C LEU A 285 11.28 20.13 12.13
N ASN A 286 10.35 20.17 13.08
CA ASN A 286 10.57 19.71 14.44
C ASN A 286 10.81 18.20 14.55
N PHE A 287 10.28 17.39 13.62
CA PHE A 287 10.65 15.97 13.51
C PHE A 287 12.07 15.79 12.97
N TYR A 288 12.43 16.44 11.86
CA TYR A 288 13.77 16.34 11.26
C TYR A 288 14.86 16.76 12.25
N LYS A 289 14.68 17.91 12.93
CA LYS A 289 15.59 18.42 13.98
C LYS A 289 15.72 17.44 15.15
N ARG A 290 14.60 17.01 15.76
CA ARG A 290 14.62 16.09 16.92
C ARG A 290 15.25 14.73 16.60
N MET A 291 15.12 14.27 15.36
CA MET A 291 15.68 12.99 14.92
C MET A 291 17.13 13.09 14.44
N HIS A 292 17.68 14.30 14.31
CA HIS A 292 18.97 14.63 13.67
C HIS A 292 19.10 13.95 12.30
N ILE A 293 18.24 14.38 11.36
CA ILE A 293 18.23 13.93 9.97
C ILE A 293 18.01 15.11 9.02
N PRO A 294 18.64 15.11 7.83
CA PRO A 294 18.52 16.19 6.85
C PRO A 294 17.08 16.33 6.31
N LEU A 295 16.82 17.48 5.70
CA LEU A 295 15.57 17.71 4.98
C LEU A 295 15.43 16.78 3.77
N PRO A 296 14.20 16.48 3.32
CA PRO A 296 13.98 15.68 2.13
C PRO A 296 14.18 16.53 0.87
N HIS A 297 15.04 16.12 -0.06
CA HIS A 297 15.16 16.77 -1.38
C HIS A 297 14.08 16.27 -2.37
N LYS A 298 13.08 15.52 -1.86
CA LYS A 298 11.97 14.92 -2.61
C LYS A 298 10.64 15.21 -1.93
N ASP A 299 9.61 15.46 -2.71
CA ASP A 299 8.26 15.73 -2.22
C ASP A 299 7.62 14.50 -1.52
N PHE A 300 6.41 14.65 -1.02
CA PHE A 300 5.69 13.58 -0.33
C PHE A 300 5.39 12.37 -1.23
N GLU A 301 4.95 12.58 -2.47
CA GLU A 301 4.57 11.52 -3.40
C GLU A 301 5.78 10.69 -3.84
N CYS A 302 6.91 11.33 -4.18
CA CYS A 302 8.14 10.60 -4.53
C CYS A 302 8.69 9.83 -3.32
N ARG A 303 8.69 10.42 -2.11
CA ARG A 303 9.04 9.69 -0.87
C ARG A 303 8.08 8.54 -0.56
N HIS A 304 6.79 8.70 -0.86
CA HIS A 304 5.79 7.64 -0.72
C HIS A 304 6.07 6.50 -1.72
N LYS A 305 6.31 6.81 -2.99
CA LYS A 305 6.65 5.86 -4.04
C LYS A 305 7.93 5.08 -3.70
N GLU A 306 8.97 5.77 -3.22
CA GLU A 306 10.18 5.13 -2.68
C GLU A 306 9.91 4.24 -1.46
N ARG A 307 8.91 4.54 -0.64
CA ARG A 307 8.55 3.72 0.52
C ARG A 307 7.77 2.48 0.08
N MET A 308 6.87 2.62 -0.88
CA MET A 308 6.08 1.50 -1.42
C MET A 308 6.95 0.53 -2.23
N SER A 309 7.94 1.00 -2.99
CA SER A 309 8.89 0.14 -3.71
C SER A 309 9.84 -0.66 -2.82
N LYS A 310 9.78 -0.48 -1.49
CA LYS A 310 10.48 -1.31 -0.49
C LYS A 310 9.63 -2.49 0.02
N ARG A 311 8.30 -2.52 -0.24
CA ARG A 311 7.46 -3.71 0.01
C ARG A 311 7.71 -4.77 -1.06
N ASN A 312 7.39 -6.02 -0.75
CA ASN A 312 7.15 -7.02 -1.79
C ASN A 312 5.90 -6.59 -2.60
N PRO A 313 5.89 -6.71 -3.94
CA PRO A 313 4.73 -6.37 -4.76
C PRO A 313 3.61 -7.40 -4.61
N ARG A 314 2.36 -7.00 -4.87
CA ARG A 314 1.17 -7.90 -4.89
C ARG A 314 1.12 -8.75 -6.18
N LYS A 315 2.18 -9.52 -6.42
CA LYS A 315 2.37 -10.40 -7.57
C LYS A 315 3.23 -11.59 -7.14
N LEU A 316 2.92 -12.78 -7.65
CA LEU A 316 3.71 -13.97 -7.43
C LEU A 316 4.49 -14.37 -8.69
N TRP A 317 5.60 -15.05 -8.45
CA TRP A 317 6.41 -15.76 -9.44
C TRP A 317 6.77 -17.14 -8.87
N HIS A 318 6.77 -18.13 -9.75
CA HIS A 318 7.26 -19.46 -9.44
C HIS A 318 8.79 -19.45 -9.26
N ARG A 319 9.30 -19.96 -8.14
CA ARG A 319 10.75 -20.09 -7.87
C ARG A 319 11.07 -21.37 -7.10
N LYS A 320 12.35 -21.76 -7.18
CA LYS A 320 12.95 -22.87 -6.43
C LYS A 320 13.78 -22.34 -5.26
N CYS A 321 13.94 -23.14 -4.22
CA CYS A 321 14.80 -22.83 -3.09
C CYS A 321 16.26 -22.65 -3.55
N MET A 322 16.90 -21.55 -3.15
CA MET A 322 18.30 -21.27 -3.52
C MET A 322 19.34 -21.96 -2.62
N LYS A 323 18.92 -22.81 -1.67
CA LYS A 323 19.83 -23.58 -0.81
C LYS A 323 20.30 -24.83 -1.57
N SER A 324 21.61 -25.00 -1.71
CA SER A 324 22.20 -26.19 -2.35
C SER A 324 21.68 -27.49 -1.73
N GLY A 325 21.21 -28.42 -2.57
CA GLY A 325 20.61 -29.69 -2.15
C GLY A 325 19.12 -29.64 -1.79
N CYS A 326 18.46 -28.47 -1.83
CA CYS A 326 17.02 -28.35 -1.59
C CYS A 326 16.24 -28.30 -2.92
N ASN A 327 15.31 -29.25 -3.11
CA ASN A 327 14.48 -29.36 -4.32
C ASN A 327 13.10 -28.68 -4.17
N ASN A 328 12.88 -27.90 -3.11
CA ASN A 328 11.57 -27.31 -2.84
C ASN A 328 11.26 -26.16 -3.81
N GLU A 329 10.03 -26.13 -4.32
CA GLU A 329 9.49 -25.11 -5.23
C GLU A 329 8.31 -24.40 -4.57
N PHE A 330 8.07 -23.14 -4.95
CA PHE A 330 7.06 -22.29 -4.32
C PHE A 330 6.68 -21.09 -5.20
N GLU A 331 5.48 -20.55 -4.97
CA GLU A 331 5.10 -19.22 -5.43
C GLU A 331 5.56 -18.15 -4.44
N THR A 332 6.11 -17.04 -4.93
CA THR A 332 6.73 -16.02 -4.08
C THR A 332 6.68 -14.62 -4.69
N ALA A 333 6.65 -13.57 -3.85
CA ALA A 333 6.71 -12.17 -4.28
C ALA A 333 8.14 -11.64 -4.55
N TYR A 334 9.15 -12.52 -4.51
CA TYR A 334 10.52 -12.22 -4.90
C TYR A 334 10.73 -12.55 -6.39
N SER A 335 10.51 -11.60 -7.30
CA SER A 335 10.66 -11.82 -8.75
C SER A 335 12.05 -12.33 -9.19
N PRO A 336 12.19 -13.03 -10.34
CA PRO A 336 13.46 -13.61 -10.78
C PRO A 336 14.62 -12.62 -10.92
N GLU A 337 14.31 -11.36 -11.20
CA GLU A 337 15.28 -10.27 -11.37
C GLU A 337 15.83 -9.76 -10.01
N ARG A 338 15.22 -10.16 -8.89
CA ARG A 338 15.67 -9.80 -7.54
C ARG A 338 16.84 -10.69 -7.10
N THR A 339 17.92 -10.03 -6.69
CA THR A 339 19.19 -10.64 -6.31
C THR A 339 19.18 -11.34 -4.94
N GLU A 340 18.17 -11.11 -4.11
CA GLU A 340 18.07 -11.66 -2.75
C GLU A 340 17.97 -13.20 -2.78
N ILE A 341 18.56 -13.86 -1.79
CA ILE A 341 18.68 -15.32 -1.72
C ILE A 341 17.38 -15.90 -1.12
N VAL A 342 16.50 -16.41 -1.98
CA VAL A 342 15.17 -16.91 -1.58
C VAL A 342 15.23 -18.37 -1.14
N TYR A 343 14.89 -18.62 0.12
CA TYR A 343 14.83 -19.97 0.70
C TYR A 343 13.39 -20.37 1.06
N CYS A 344 13.11 -21.68 1.01
CA CYS A 344 11.93 -22.25 1.65
C CYS A 344 11.99 -22.09 3.18
N GLU A 345 10.86 -22.26 3.87
CA GLU A 345 10.75 -22.11 5.34
C GLU A 345 11.85 -22.85 6.12
N GLN A 346 12.06 -24.14 5.80
CA GLN A 346 13.03 -24.99 6.50
C GLN A 346 14.46 -24.48 6.34
N CYS A 347 14.89 -24.17 5.11
CA CYS A 347 16.23 -23.66 4.85
C CYS A 347 16.43 -22.22 5.36
N TYR A 348 15.39 -21.38 5.37
CA TYR A 348 15.44 -20.06 5.99
C TYR A 348 15.66 -20.17 7.50
N ASN A 349 14.91 -21.05 8.16
CA ASN A 349 15.01 -21.25 9.60
C ASN A 349 16.34 -21.91 10.00
N GLN A 350 16.96 -22.72 9.14
CA GLN A 350 18.30 -23.30 9.36
C GLN A 350 19.48 -22.33 9.17
N GLU A 351 19.27 -21.18 8.52
CA GLU A 351 20.34 -20.23 8.16
C GLU A 351 20.23 -18.89 8.90
N VAL A 352 19.03 -18.55 9.41
CA VAL A 352 18.71 -17.22 9.97
C VAL A 352 18.26 -17.28 11.43
N TYR A 353 18.01 -18.46 12.00
CA TYR A 353 17.66 -18.67 13.42
C TYR A 353 18.66 -19.60 14.11
#